data_AF-Q2B3K7-F1
#
_entry.id   AF-Q2B3K7-F1
#
_cell.length_a   1.000
_cell.length_b   1.000
_cell.length_c   1.000
_cell.angle_alpha   90.00
_cell.angle_beta   90.00
_cell.angle_gamma   90.00
#
_symmetry.space_group_name_H-M   'P 1'
#
loop_
_entity.id
_entity.type
_entity.pdbx_description
1 polymer ?
#
loop_
_entity_poly.entity_id
_entity_poly.type
_entity_poly.pdbx_seq_one_letter_code
_entity_poly.pdbx_strand_id
1 'polypeptide(L)'
;MKRFLNLNTVYMVAAIIVLGVLFLPRAVDIYNLRTQGINYFTNDIENYHNIAHPIEGEYIIEIDLNNLDKNKGKVLFDDEENQIYVSKVIAHNTNEYELFFRSSGSSSLGGATIISGVEHKHNNEGLISKFQAKAEATYRGYTCELIPSEYSGLNYSDADEFGFYLELPKELVPDFEEEGMIDVTVTNLYMNLWAEKSF
;
A
#
# COMPACT_ATOMS: atom_id res chain seq x y z
N MET A 1 -51.74 -22.15 30.08
CA MET A 1 -51.48 -20.89 30.82
C MET A 1 -50.67 -19.96 29.92
N LYS A 2 -51.32 -19.06 29.18
CA LYS A 2 -50.64 -18.09 28.30
C LYS A 2 -50.25 -16.87 29.15
N ARG A 3 -48.95 -16.68 29.43
CA ARG A 3 -48.43 -15.43 29.99
C ARG A 3 -48.60 -14.35 28.91
N PHE A 4 -49.55 -13.45 29.09
CA PHE A 4 -49.59 -12.22 28.28
C PHE A 4 -48.32 -11.43 28.60
N LEU A 5 -47.50 -11.18 27.58
CA LEU A 5 -46.34 -10.29 27.68
C LEU A 5 -46.83 -8.94 28.19
N ASN A 6 -46.19 -8.41 29.25
CA ASN A 6 -46.48 -7.06 29.72
C ASN A 6 -46.16 -6.07 28.60
N LEU A 7 -47.00 -5.07 28.39
CA LEU A 7 -46.84 -4.06 27.34
C LEU A 7 -45.44 -3.40 27.37
N ASN A 8 -44.89 -3.18 28.57
CA ASN A 8 -43.51 -2.70 28.74
C ASN A 8 -42.47 -3.68 28.20
N THR A 9 -42.68 -4.99 28.36
CA THR A 9 -41.82 -6.03 27.78
C THR A 9 -41.89 -6.02 26.26
N VAL A 10 -43.08 -5.80 25.69
CA VAL A 10 -43.24 -5.68 24.22
C VAL A 10 -42.48 -4.44 23.71
N TYR A 11 -42.62 -3.29 24.36
CA TYR A 11 -41.88 -2.07 23.97
C TYR A 11 -40.36 -2.23 24.09
N MET A 12 -39.88 -2.87 25.15
CA MET A 12 -38.44 -3.13 25.31
C MET A 12 -37.91 -4.06 24.22
N VAL A 13 -38.62 -5.14 23.90
CA VAL A 13 -38.22 -6.07 22.83
C VAL A 13 -38.26 -5.36 21.46
N ALA A 14 -39.29 -4.58 21.18
CA ALA A 14 -39.38 -3.81 19.94
C ALA A 14 -38.24 -2.78 19.82
N ALA A 15 -37.90 -2.08 20.91
CA ALA A 15 -36.76 -1.16 20.93
C ALA A 15 -35.42 -1.87 20.66
N ILE A 16 -35.20 -3.05 21.27
CA ILE A 16 -33.99 -3.86 21.03
C ILE A 16 -33.92 -4.30 19.56
N ILE A 17 -35.04 -4.72 18.96
CA ILE A 17 -35.09 -5.12 17.55
C ILE A 17 -34.77 -3.92 16.65
N VAL A 18 -35.38 -2.76 16.90
CA VAL A 18 -35.12 -1.54 16.12
C VAL A 18 -33.66 -1.10 16.23
N LEU A 19 -33.09 -1.11 17.43
CA LEU A 19 -31.67 -0.82 17.63
C LEU A 19 -30.78 -1.86 16.93
N GLY A 20 -31.17 -3.14 16.99
CA GLY A 20 -30.48 -4.21 16.25
C GLY A 20 -30.45 -3.94 14.75
N VAL A 21 -31.60 -3.67 14.14
CA VAL A 21 -31.68 -3.36 12.70
C VAL A 21 -30.87 -2.11 12.33
N LEU A 22 -30.85 -1.11 13.20
CA LEU A 22 -30.16 0.16 12.93
C LEU A 22 -28.62 0.06 13.07
N PHE A 23 -28.12 -0.73 14.03
CA PHE A 23 -26.69 -0.77 14.35
C PHE A 23 -25.96 -2.02 13.89
N LEU A 24 -26.63 -3.16 13.71
CA LEU A 24 -25.98 -4.40 13.29
C LEU A 24 -25.29 -4.29 11.92
N PRO A 25 -25.86 -3.64 10.89
CA PRO A 25 -25.19 -3.50 9.59
C PRO A 25 -23.83 -2.80 9.72
N ARG A 26 -23.80 -1.63 10.38
CA ARG A 26 -22.54 -0.90 10.64
C ARG A 26 -21.54 -1.70 11.45
N ALA A 27 -21.99 -2.48 12.43
CA ALA A 27 -21.10 -3.33 13.22
C ALA A 27 -20.46 -4.43 12.37
N VAL A 28 -21.20 -5.01 11.41
CA VAL A 28 -20.70 -5.99 10.45
C VAL A 28 -19.69 -5.34 9.49
N ASP A 29 -19.96 -4.14 8.98
CA ASP A 29 -19.05 -3.43 8.07
C ASP A 29 -17.72 -3.08 8.77
N ILE A 30 -17.78 -2.59 10.00
CA ILE A 30 -16.57 -2.33 10.81
C ILE A 30 -15.77 -3.62 11.04
N TYR A 31 -16.43 -4.74 11.30
CA TYR A 31 -15.76 -6.02 11.48
C TYR A 31 -15.10 -6.52 10.19
N ASN A 32 -15.79 -6.41 9.06
CA ASN A 32 -15.26 -6.78 7.75
C ASN A 32 -14.07 -5.89 7.36
N LEU A 33 -14.20 -4.57 7.55
CA LEU A 33 -13.12 -3.62 7.30
C LEU A 33 -11.88 -3.94 8.14
N ARG A 34 -12.05 -4.27 9.43
CA ARG A 34 -10.91 -4.63 10.29
C ARG A 34 -10.23 -5.94 9.91
N THR A 35 -10.96 -6.89 9.32
CA THR A 35 -10.42 -8.21 8.98
C THR A 35 -9.86 -8.28 7.56
N GLN A 36 -10.37 -7.44 6.65
CA GLN A 36 -10.00 -7.45 5.23
C GLN A 36 -9.20 -6.20 4.82
N GLY A 37 -9.32 -5.08 5.55
CA GLY A 37 -8.74 -3.78 5.21
C GLY A 37 -9.21 -3.27 3.85
N ILE A 38 -8.29 -2.74 3.05
CA ILE A 38 -8.48 -2.32 1.66
C ILE A 38 -9.13 -3.42 0.80
N ASN A 39 -8.88 -4.71 1.10
CA ASN A 39 -9.52 -5.80 0.36
C ASN A 39 -11.04 -5.85 0.50
N TYR A 40 -11.61 -5.18 1.51
CA TYR A 40 -13.05 -4.98 1.63
C TYR A 40 -13.60 -4.19 0.43
N PHE A 41 -12.89 -3.14 0.00
CA PHE A 41 -13.32 -2.27 -1.10
C PHE A 41 -12.98 -2.83 -2.46
N THR A 42 -11.85 -3.53 -2.58
CA THR A 42 -11.43 -4.09 -3.87
C THR A 42 -12.35 -5.22 -4.31
N ASN A 43 -12.94 -5.97 -3.39
CA ASN A 43 -13.89 -7.04 -3.72
C ASN A 43 -15.34 -6.54 -3.94
N ASP A 44 -15.66 -5.29 -3.56
CA ASP A 44 -17.00 -4.71 -3.69
C ASP A 44 -17.05 -3.66 -4.82
N ILE A 45 -16.97 -4.17 -6.05
CA ILE A 45 -17.04 -3.35 -7.26
C ILE A 45 -18.44 -2.78 -7.51
N GLU A 46 -19.47 -3.24 -6.80
CA GLU A 46 -20.84 -2.74 -6.94
C GLU A 46 -21.00 -1.42 -6.19
N ASN A 47 -20.49 -1.34 -4.96
CA ASN A 47 -20.65 -0.18 -4.09
C ASN A 47 -19.46 0.79 -4.11
N TYR A 48 -18.32 0.43 -4.69
CA TYR A 48 -17.15 1.32 -4.76
C TYR A 48 -16.64 1.54 -6.19
N HIS A 49 -16.20 2.78 -6.46
CA HIS A 49 -15.40 3.12 -7.63
C HIS A 49 -13.92 3.05 -7.28
N ASN A 50 -13.12 2.50 -8.20
CA ASN A 50 -11.68 2.62 -8.16
C ASN A 50 -11.22 3.75 -9.08
N ILE A 51 -10.40 4.65 -8.56
CA ILE A 51 -9.79 5.76 -9.27
C ILE A 51 -8.27 5.64 -9.04
N ALA A 52 -7.52 5.51 -10.13
CA ALA A 52 -6.06 5.49 -10.06
C ALA A 52 -5.47 6.57 -10.98
N HIS A 53 -4.56 7.38 -10.45
CA HIS A 53 -3.90 8.43 -11.19
C HIS A 53 -2.45 8.62 -10.69
N PRO A 54 -1.53 9.02 -11.58
CA PRO A 54 -0.16 9.33 -11.17
C PRO A 54 -0.15 10.53 -10.23
N ILE A 55 0.75 10.51 -9.25
CA ILE A 55 1.09 11.68 -8.45
C ILE A 55 2.37 12.32 -8.99
N GLU A 56 2.38 13.65 -9.06
CA GLU A 56 3.54 14.41 -9.51
C GLU A 56 4.57 14.51 -8.39
N GLY A 57 5.83 14.23 -8.69
CA GLY A 57 6.92 14.38 -7.73
C GLY A 57 8.12 13.49 -8.03
N GLU A 58 9.22 13.86 -7.37
CA GLU A 58 10.45 13.07 -7.28
C GLU A 58 10.71 12.82 -5.80
N TYR A 59 10.85 11.56 -5.42
CA TYR A 59 10.99 11.15 -4.02
C TYR A 59 12.35 10.51 -3.84
N ILE A 60 13.15 11.04 -2.92
CA ILE A 60 14.56 10.66 -2.78
C ILE A 60 14.74 9.96 -1.43
N ILE A 61 15.45 8.83 -1.45
CA ILE A 61 15.83 8.09 -0.26
C ILE A 61 17.30 7.66 -0.34
N GLU A 62 17.99 7.80 0.79
CA GLU A 62 19.38 7.38 0.91
C GLU A 62 19.46 5.90 1.34
N ILE A 63 20.20 5.09 0.59
CA ILE A 63 20.38 3.65 0.82
C ILE A 63 21.85 3.35 1.12
N ASP A 64 22.08 2.64 2.22
CA ASP A 64 23.40 2.18 2.67
C ASP A 64 23.66 0.76 2.13
N LEU A 65 24.50 0.64 1.11
CA LEU A 65 24.90 -0.64 0.52
C LEU A 65 25.93 -1.40 1.37
N ASN A 66 26.59 -0.74 2.33
CA ASN A 66 27.50 -1.39 3.29
C ASN A 66 26.72 -2.11 4.40
N ASN A 67 25.51 -1.66 4.69
CA ASN A 67 24.64 -2.23 5.71
C ASN A 67 23.18 -2.31 5.24
N LEU A 68 22.87 -3.37 4.50
CA LEU A 68 21.57 -3.56 3.86
C LEU A 68 20.40 -3.55 4.86
N ASP A 69 20.56 -4.17 6.03
CA ASP A 69 19.52 -4.27 7.06
C ASP A 69 19.16 -2.90 7.68
N LYS A 70 20.11 -1.97 7.76
CA LYS A 70 19.85 -0.61 8.28
C LYS A 70 18.93 0.22 7.39
N ASN A 71 18.69 -0.20 6.15
CA ASN A 71 17.76 0.50 5.27
C ASN A 71 16.31 0.20 5.59
N LYS A 72 16.02 -0.93 6.26
CA LYS A 72 14.65 -1.33 6.56
C LYS A 72 13.93 -0.26 7.39
N GLY A 73 12.75 0.14 6.91
CA GLY A 73 11.90 1.15 7.54
C GLY A 73 12.28 2.60 7.22
N LYS A 74 13.33 2.86 6.42
CA LYS A 74 13.58 4.20 5.90
C LYS A 74 12.42 4.62 4.99
N VAL A 75 11.93 5.84 5.19
CA VAL A 75 10.72 6.37 4.56
C VAL A 75 11.07 7.13 3.29
N LEU A 76 10.47 6.73 2.17
CA LEU A 76 10.57 7.38 0.85
C LEU A 76 9.47 8.44 0.68
N PHE A 77 8.26 8.13 1.16
CA PHE A 77 7.07 8.97 1.02
C PHE A 77 6.23 8.89 2.30
N ASP A 78 5.68 10.02 2.74
CA ASP A 78 4.76 10.11 3.89
C ASP A 78 3.84 11.34 3.71
N ASP A 79 2.53 11.12 3.66
CA ASP A 79 1.51 12.18 3.67
C ASP A 79 0.55 12.10 4.87
N GLU A 80 1.01 11.49 5.97
CA GLU A 80 0.25 11.15 7.18
C GLU A 80 -0.76 10.00 7.02
N GLU A 81 -1.35 9.82 5.83
CA GLU A 81 -2.32 8.75 5.55
C GLU A 81 -1.69 7.55 4.83
N ASN A 82 -0.70 7.82 3.98
CA ASN A 82 -0.01 6.87 3.13
C ASN A 82 1.50 6.97 3.38
N GLN A 83 2.16 5.82 3.39
CA GLN A 83 3.60 5.76 3.56
C GLN A 83 4.21 4.76 2.59
N ILE A 84 5.37 5.09 2.04
CA ILE A 84 6.23 4.14 1.33
C ILE A 84 7.55 4.09 2.06
N TYR A 85 7.99 2.88 2.42
CA TYR A 85 9.25 2.66 3.11
C TYR A 85 9.99 1.44 2.58
N VAL A 86 11.29 1.41 2.77
CA VAL A 86 12.13 0.27 2.37
C VAL A 86 11.77 -0.94 3.24
N SER A 87 11.31 -2.03 2.62
CA SER A 87 10.97 -3.27 3.33
C SER A 87 12.19 -4.17 3.51
N LYS A 88 13.05 -4.24 2.48
CA LYS A 88 14.29 -5.02 2.44
C LYS A 88 15.19 -4.54 1.29
N VAL A 89 16.49 -4.74 1.47
CA VAL A 89 17.49 -4.62 0.39
C VAL A 89 18.27 -5.92 0.35
N ILE A 90 18.43 -6.50 -0.84
CA ILE A 90 19.12 -7.78 -1.05
C ILE A 90 20.31 -7.53 -1.97
N ALA A 91 21.47 -8.12 -1.67
CA ALA A 91 22.58 -8.20 -2.61
C ALA A 91 22.53 -9.57 -3.30
N HIS A 92 22.52 -9.57 -4.64
CA HIS A 92 22.62 -10.79 -5.45
C HIS A 92 24.07 -11.11 -5.77
N ASN A 93 24.89 -10.08 -6.02
CA ASN A 93 26.32 -10.14 -6.27
C ASN A 93 27.01 -8.87 -5.73
N THR A 94 28.33 -8.76 -5.89
CA THR A 94 29.13 -7.61 -5.39
C THR A 94 28.66 -6.25 -5.90
N ASN A 95 27.97 -6.19 -7.05
CA ASN A 95 27.52 -4.94 -7.68
C ASN A 95 26.03 -4.95 -8.04
N GLU A 96 25.30 -5.95 -7.56
CA GLU A 96 23.91 -6.18 -7.94
C GLU A 96 23.04 -6.22 -6.69
N TYR A 97 22.07 -5.33 -6.65
CA TYR A 97 21.18 -5.14 -5.51
C TYR A 97 19.74 -5.14 -5.96
N GLU A 98 18.86 -5.50 -5.04
CA GLU A 98 17.43 -5.40 -5.23
C GLU A 98 16.81 -4.69 -4.03
N LEU A 99 16.09 -3.61 -4.31
CA LEU A 99 15.50 -2.72 -3.32
C LEU A 99 13.99 -2.94 -3.35
N PHE A 100 13.41 -3.26 -2.22
CA PHE A 100 11.97 -3.46 -2.09
C PHE A 100 11.36 -2.36 -1.23
N PHE A 101 10.24 -1.84 -1.71
CA PHE A 101 9.47 -0.78 -1.08
C PHE A 101 8.09 -1.32 -0.75
N ARG A 102 7.69 -1.16 0.50
CA ARG A 102 6.35 -1.48 0.96
C ARG A 102 5.55 -0.19 1.06
N SER A 103 4.39 -0.20 0.43
CA SER A 103 3.41 0.88 0.55
C SER A 103 2.39 0.49 1.60
N SER A 104 1.99 1.42 2.46
CA SER A 104 0.87 1.27 3.38
C SER A 104 -0.12 2.39 3.16
N GLY A 105 -1.39 2.04 3.08
CA GLY A 105 -2.49 2.98 2.86
C GLY A 105 -3.42 3.11 4.06
N SER A 106 -4.43 3.97 3.92
CA SER A 106 -5.47 4.18 4.92
C SER A 106 -6.81 3.61 4.46
N SER A 107 -7.66 3.24 5.42
CA SER A 107 -9.04 2.81 5.12
C SER A 107 -10.02 3.19 6.21
N SER A 108 -11.24 3.52 5.79
CA SER A 108 -12.36 3.91 6.64
C SER A 108 -13.66 3.42 6.02
N LEU A 109 -14.79 3.53 6.72
CA LEU A 109 -16.09 3.15 6.15
C LEU A 109 -16.46 3.91 4.85
N GLY A 110 -15.83 5.05 4.56
CA GLY A 110 -16.08 5.82 3.34
C GLY A 110 -15.21 5.41 2.14
N GLY A 111 -14.21 4.54 2.35
CA GLY A 111 -13.27 4.16 1.30
C GLY A 111 -11.85 3.87 1.80
N ALA A 112 -10.95 3.69 0.85
CA ALA A 112 -9.53 3.42 1.11
C ALA A 112 -8.64 4.15 0.11
N THR A 113 -7.41 4.45 0.53
CA THR A 113 -6.38 5.00 -0.34
C THR A 113 -5.04 4.31 -0.10
N ILE A 114 -4.24 4.16 -1.15
CA ILE A 114 -2.83 3.76 -1.08
C ILE A 114 -2.05 4.49 -2.17
N ILE A 115 -0.94 5.11 -1.79
CA ILE A 115 0.06 5.65 -2.72
C ILE A 115 1.16 4.61 -2.89
N SER A 116 1.44 4.20 -4.13
CA SER A 116 2.32 3.08 -4.43
C SER A 116 3.03 3.23 -5.78
N GLY A 117 4.10 2.46 -5.99
CA GLY A 117 4.66 2.24 -7.32
C GLY A 117 3.80 1.36 -8.22
N VAL A 118 2.70 0.81 -7.70
CA VAL A 118 1.75 -0.05 -8.38
C VAL A 118 0.42 0.67 -8.59
N GLU A 119 -0.10 0.61 -9.81
CA GLU A 119 -1.46 1.00 -10.14
C GLU A 119 -2.40 -0.20 -9.98
N HIS A 120 -3.46 -0.02 -9.20
CA HIS A 120 -4.53 -0.97 -8.97
C HIS A 120 -5.80 -0.50 -9.67
N LYS A 121 -6.25 -1.28 -10.66
CA LYS A 121 -7.44 -0.98 -11.47
C LYS A 121 -8.39 -2.16 -11.56
N HIS A 122 -9.68 -1.87 -11.55
CA HIS A 122 -10.67 -2.88 -11.89
C HIS A 122 -10.93 -2.95 -13.39
N ASN A 123 -11.01 -4.17 -13.91
CA ASN A 123 -11.62 -4.45 -15.20
C ASN A 123 -12.73 -5.50 -15.06
N ASN A 124 -13.29 -5.95 -16.18
CA ASN A 124 -14.36 -6.96 -16.20
C ASN A 124 -13.95 -8.33 -15.64
N GLU A 125 -12.65 -8.57 -15.40
CA GLU A 125 -12.07 -9.84 -14.95
C GLU A 125 -11.60 -9.78 -13.48
N GLY A 126 -11.65 -8.60 -12.84
CA GLY A 126 -11.28 -8.39 -11.44
C GLY A 126 -10.28 -7.26 -11.24
N LEU A 127 -9.58 -7.28 -10.10
CA LEU A 127 -8.53 -6.32 -9.79
C LEU A 127 -7.24 -6.68 -10.55
N ILE A 128 -6.78 -5.76 -11.39
CA ILE A 128 -5.49 -5.80 -12.07
C ILE A 128 -4.52 -4.86 -11.34
N SER A 129 -3.30 -5.33 -11.15
CA SER A 129 -2.20 -4.54 -10.63
C SER A 129 -1.14 -4.36 -11.72
N LYS A 130 -0.57 -3.16 -11.84
CA LYS A 130 0.45 -2.86 -12.84
C LYS A 130 1.56 -2.01 -12.22
N PHE A 131 2.81 -2.43 -12.36
CA PHE A 131 3.96 -1.63 -11.96
C PHE A 131 4.05 -0.38 -12.84
N GLN A 132 4.08 0.80 -12.21
CA GLN A 132 4.19 2.10 -12.87
C GLN A 132 5.41 2.91 -12.46
N ALA A 133 5.88 2.79 -11.21
CA ALA A 133 7.00 3.60 -10.74
C ALA A 133 8.28 3.37 -11.54
N LYS A 134 9.11 4.41 -11.57
CA LYS A 134 10.46 4.39 -12.13
C LYS A 134 11.44 4.82 -11.07
N ALA A 135 12.69 4.37 -11.18
CA ALA A 135 13.71 4.77 -10.24
C ALA A 135 15.07 4.95 -10.91
N GLU A 136 15.87 5.84 -10.34
CA GLU A 136 17.26 6.07 -10.70
C GLU A 136 18.08 6.18 -9.41
N ALA A 137 19.29 5.62 -9.39
CA ALA A 137 20.22 5.76 -8.29
C ALA A 137 21.37 6.68 -8.69
N THR A 138 21.69 7.65 -7.84
CA THR A 138 22.89 8.46 -7.95
C THR A 138 23.94 7.94 -6.97
N TYR A 139 25.10 7.57 -7.50
CA TYR A 139 26.26 7.14 -6.73
C TYR A 139 27.51 7.87 -7.22
N ARG A 140 28.16 8.63 -6.34
CA ARG A 140 29.38 9.39 -6.65
C ARG A 140 29.26 10.27 -7.92
N GLY A 141 28.07 10.84 -8.15
CA GLY A 141 27.77 11.68 -9.31
C GLY A 141 27.42 10.92 -10.60
N TYR A 142 27.38 9.59 -10.57
CA TYR A 142 26.89 8.75 -11.66
C TYR A 142 25.44 8.36 -11.41
N THR A 143 24.58 8.54 -12.41
CA THR A 143 23.19 8.13 -12.36
C THR A 143 23.00 6.82 -13.11
N CYS A 144 22.37 5.85 -12.46
CA CYS A 144 22.04 4.54 -13.01
C CYS A 144 20.52 4.35 -12.97
N GLU A 145 19.91 3.99 -14.09
CA GLU A 145 18.50 3.61 -14.12
C GLU A 145 18.29 2.28 -13.37
N LEU A 146 17.25 2.20 -12.56
CA LEU A 146 16.84 0.98 -11.87
C LEU A 146 15.76 0.27 -12.69
N ILE A 147 15.89 -1.05 -12.80
CA ILE A 147 14.99 -1.88 -13.59
C ILE A 147 13.87 -2.39 -12.66
N PRO A 148 12.58 -2.21 -13.00
CA PRO A 148 11.49 -2.81 -12.24
C PRO A 148 11.68 -4.33 -12.12
N SER A 149 11.65 -4.88 -10.89
CA SER A 149 11.91 -6.30 -10.65
C SER A 149 10.65 -7.09 -10.32
N GLU A 150 10.07 -6.83 -9.15
CA GLU A 150 8.89 -7.53 -8.63
C GLU A 150 7.84 -6.54 -8.15
N TYR A 151 6.58 -6.95 -8.15
CA TYR A 151 5.52 -6.24 -7.45
C TYR A 151 4.45 -7.23 -7.00
N SER A 152 3.68 -6.81 -6.00
CA SER A 152 2.54 -7.57 -5.48
C SER A 152 1.23 -6.80 -5.70
N GLY A 153 0.13 -7.54 -5.68
CA GLY A 153 -1.18 -6.93 -5.44
C GLY A 153 -1.34 -6.58 -3.96
N LEU A 154 -2.58 -6.26 -3.56
CA LEU A 154 -2.96 -5.99 -2.17
C LEU A 154 -3.04 -7.30 -1.36
N ASN A 155 -1.92 -8.01 -1.27
CA ASN A 155 -1.79 -9.30 -0.61
C ASN A 155 -1.90 -9.18 0.92
N TYR A 156 -1.67 -7.97 1.46
CA TYR A 156 -1.95 -7.61 2.84
C TYR A 156 -3.17 -6.68 2.88
N SER A 157 -3.89 -6.71 3.99
CA SER A 157 -5.12 -5.91 4.17
C SER A 157 -4.96 -4.44 3.83
N ASP A 158 -3.76 -3.88 3.88
CA ASP A 158 -3.49 -2.44 3.82
C ASP A 158 -2.21 -2.09 3.04
N ALA A 159 -1.60 -3.05 2.36
CA ALA A 159 -0.28 -2.87 1.79
C ALA A 159 -0.04 -3.67 0.50
N ASP A 160 0.79 -3.07 -0.36
CA ASP A 160 1.47 -3.73 -1.46
C ASP A 160 3.00 -3.61 -1.28
N GLU A 161 3.73 -4.24 -2.19
CA GLU A 161 5.18 -4.15 -2.28
C GLU A 161 5.58 -4.08 -3.75
N PHE A 162 6.58 -3.26 -4.06
CA PHE A 162 7.21 -3.15 -5.38
C PHE A 162 8.74 -3.08 -5.23
N GLY A 163 9.45 -3.54 -6.25
CA GLY A 163 10.89 -3.76 -6.20
C GLY A 163 11.60 -3.23 -7.43
N PHE A 164 12.85 -2.83 -7.22
CA PHE A 164 13.74 -2.38 -8.27
C PHE A 164 15.09 -3.10 -8.17
N TYR A 165 15.60 -3.51 -9.32
CA TYR A 165 16.93 -4.05 -9.47
C TYR A 165 17.93 -2.94 -9.85
N LEU A 166 19.07 -2.93 -9.17
CA LEU A 166 20.20 -2.03 -9.38
C LEU A 166 21.44 -2.85 -9.73
N GLU A 167 22.03 -2.57 -10.88
CA GLU A 167 23.37 -3.02 -11.24
C GLU A 167 24.32 -1.82 -11.29
N LEU A 168 25.28 -1.77 -10.37
CA LEU A 168 26.31 -0.75 -10.38
C LEU A 168 27.38 -1.10 -11.42
N PRO A 169 27.86 -0.12 -12.22
CA PRO A 169 29.00 -0.29 -13.10
C PRO A 169 30.21 -0.85 -12.33
N LYS A 170 30.88 -1.87 -12.89
CA LYS A 170 32.04 -2.55 -12.25
C LYS A 170 33.16 -1.60 -11.82
N GLU A 171 33.32 -0.50 -12.55
CA GLU A 171 34.29 0.57 -12.29
C GLU A 171 33.95 1.40 -11.04
N LEU A 172 32.70 1.38 -10.62
CA LEU A 172 32.18 2.05 -9.42
C LEU A 172 32.07 1.11 -8.24
N VAL A 173 32.22 -0.21 -8.44
CA VAL A 173 32.18 -1.21 -7.36
C VAL A 173 33.34 -0.93 -6.41
N PRO A 174 33.07 -0.44 -5.20
CA PRO A 174 34.13 0.00 -4.32
C PRO A 174 34.81 -1.23 -3.69
N ASP A 175 36.10 -1.10 -3.36
CA ASP A 175 36.55 -1.65 -2.08
C ASP A 175 35.66 -0.95 -1.03
N PHE A 176 34.63 -1.63 -0.52
CA PHE A 176 33.51 -1.09 0.27
C PHE A 176 33.91 -0.43 1.62
N GLU A 177 35.17 -0.04 1.82
CA GLU A 177 35.67 0.48 3.08
C GLU A 177 35.30 1.95 3.35
N GLU A 178 34.93 2.78 2.36
CA GLU A 178 34.73 4.22 2.63
C GLU A 178 33.33 4.81 2.37
N GLU A 179 32.63 4.57 1.24
CA GLU A 179 31.30 5.22 1.05
C GLU A 179 30.35 4.38 0.15
N GLY A 180 29.48 3.57 0.76
CA GLY A 180 28.46 2.74 0.09
C GLY A 180 27.06 3.38 0.04
N MET A 181 26.97 4.70 0.22
CA MET A 181 25.69 5.42 0.25
C MET A 181 25.25 5.81 -1.17
N ILE A 182 24.02 5.50 -1.53
CA ILE A 182 23.40 5.89 -2.81
C ILE A 182 22.12 6.69 -2.56
N ASP A 183 21.83 7.65 -3.43
CA ASP A 183 20.54 8.35 -3.46
C ASP A 183 19.64 7.71 -4.50
N VAL A 184 18.53 7.11 -4.08
CA VAL A 184 17.53 6.53 -4.98
C VAL A 184 16.39 7.52 -5.14
N THR A 185 16.18 7.97 -6.37
CA THR A 185 15.06 8.83 -6.76
C THR A 185 13.98 7.98 -7.39
N VAL A 186 12.77 8.01 -6.85
CA VAL A 186 11.58 7.31 -7.34
C VAL A 186 10.58 8.32 -7.90
N THR A 187 10.02 8.01 -9.07
CA THR A 187 9.05 8.84 -9.77
C THR A 187 7.87 8.01 -10.27
N ASN A 188 6.82 8.68 -10.73
CA ASN A 188 5.61 8.06 -11.29
C ASN A 188 4.91 7.10 -10.30
N LEU A 189 4.85 7.51 -9.03
CA LEU A 189 3.98 6.88 -8.05
C LEU A 189 2.52 7.10 -8.45
N TYR A 190 1.64 6.21 -7.99
CA TYR A 190 0.22 6.24 -8.26
C TYR A 190 -0.58 6.31 -6.97
N MET A 191 -1.54 7.22 -6.94
CA MET A 191 -2.60 7.21 -5.95
C MET A 191 -3.69 6.25 -6.43
N ASN A 192 -4.00 5.26 -5.60
CA ASN A 192 -5.11 4.35 -5.79
C ASN A 192 -6.17 4.66 -4.74
N LEU A 193 -7.37 5.02 -5.18
CA LEU A 193 -8.49 5.42 -4.34
C LEU A 193 -9.67 4.49 -4.61
N TRP A 194 -10.28 4.00 -3.52
CA TRP A 194 -11.59 3.35 -3.55
C TRP A 194 -12.57 4.23 -2.79
N ALA A 195 -13.62 4.69 -3.46
CA ALA A 195 -14.63 5.58 -2.89
C ALA A 195 -16.03 5.06 -3.16
N GLU A 196 -16.94 5.25 -2.21
CA GLU A 196 -18.33 4.80 -2.33
C GLU A 196 -19.02 5.45 -3.54
N LYS A 197 -19.79 4.66 -4.29
CA LYS A 197 -20.62 5.19 -5.38
C LYS A 197 -21.75 6.00 -4.78
N SER A 198 -21.80 7.29 -5.09
CA SER A 198 -22.96 8.11 -4.75
C SER A 198 -24.15 7.66 -5.62
N PHE A 199 -25.25 7.24 -4.98
CA PHE A 199 -26.53 6.99 -5.63
C PHE A 199 -27.23 8.27 -6.08
#